data_AF-A0A967GWI5-F1
#
_entry.id   AF-A0A967GWI5-F1
#
_cell.length_a   1.000
_cell.length_b   1.000
_cell.length_c   1.000
_cell.angle_alpha   90.00
_cell.angle_beta   90.00
_cell.angle_gamma   90.00
#
_symmetry.space_group_name_H-M   'P 1'
#
loop_
_entity.id
_entity.type
_entity.pdbx_description
1 polymer ?
#
loop_
_entity_poly.entity_id
_entity_poly.type
_entity_poly.pdbx_seq_one_letter_code
_entity_poly.pdbx_strand_id
1 'polypeptide(L)' 'MSLRGFHIVFILLTTILSVFMALWGLLWAPGDAGVVAPVLGGVGVAGTIGFPVYGVYFYRKAKKLII' A
#
# COMPACT_ATOMS: atom_id res chain seq x y z
N MET A 1 18.38 12.11 -5.74
CA MET A 1 18.00 10.68 -5.57
C MET A 1 17.71 10.08 -6.93
N SER A 2 18.04 8.81 -7.17
CA SER A 2 17.58 8.16 -8.39
C SER A 2 16.05 8.04 -8.36
N LEU A 3 15.39 8.22 -9.51
CA LEU A 3 13.93 8.08 -9.65
C LEU A 3 13.43 6.73 -9.08
N ARG A 4 14.28 5.69 -9.18
CA ARG A 4 14.05 4.34 -8.65
C ARG A 4 13.98 4.31 -7.13
N GLY A 5 14.90 5.00 -6.44
CA GLY A 5 14.92 5.04 -4.97
C GLY A 5 13.69 5.74 -4.41
N PHE A 6 13.31 6.87 -5.01
CA PHE A 6 12.08 7.58 -4.63
C PHE A 6 10.83 6.71 -4.79
N HIS A 7 10.71 6.00 -5.93
CA HIS A 7 9.55 5.16 -6.20
C HIS A 7 9.39 4.00 -5.20
N ILE A 8 10.50 3.37 -4.81
CA ILE A 8 10.48 2.29 -3.82
C ILE A 8 10.04 2.81 -2.44
N VAL A 9 10.57 3.97 -2.02
CA VAL A 9 10.16 4.60 -0.75
C VAL A 9 8.68 4.96 -0.78
N PHE A 10 8.18 5.50 -1.89
CA PHE A 10 6.77 5.79 -2.06
C PHE A 10 5.90 4.53 -1.89
N ILE A 11 6.25 3.44 -2.57
CA ILE A 11 5.52 2.15 -2.45
C ILE A 11 5.53 1.64 -1.00
N LEU A 12 6.65 1.79 -0.29
CA LEU A 12 6.75 1.36 1.11
C LEU A 12 5.81 2.17 2.01
N LEU A 13 5.82 3.49 1.87
CA LEU A 13 4.96 4.39 2.64
C LEU A 13 3.47 4.13 2.36
N THR A 14 3.09 3.95 1.09
CA THR A 14 1.69 3.65 0.74
C THR A 14 1.26 2.26 1.23
N THR A 15 2.17 1.29 1.26
CA THR A 15 1.90 -0.04 1.84
C THR A 15 1.65 0.07 3.33
N ILE A 16 2.51 0.76 4.08
CA ILE A 16 2.34 0.97 5.53
C ILE A 16 1.03 1.70 5.83
N LEU A 17 0.72 2.76 5.07
CA LEU A 17 -0.54 3.46 5.18
C LEU A 17 -1.73 2.53 4.93
N SER A 18 -1.66 1.68 3.91
CA SER A 18 -2.73 0.73 3.59
C SER A 18 -2.93 -0.31 4.69
N VAL A 19 -1.84 -0.81 5.29
CA VAL A 19 -1.91 -1.70 6.47
C VAL A 19 -2.60 -1.00 7.61
N PHE A 20 -2.24 0.26 7.89
CA PHE A 20 -2.90 1.04 8.92
C PHE A 20 -4.39 1.21 8.64
N MET A 21 -4.78 1.55 7.41
CA MET A 21 -6.20 1.69 7.03
C MET A 21 -6.96 0.37 7.13
N ALA A 22 -6.34 -0.75 6.76
CA ALA A 22 -6.92 -2.08 6.91
C ALA A 22 -7.17 -2.41 8.39
N LEU A 23 -6.14 -2.25 9.24
CA LEU A 23 -6.25 -2.53 10.68
C LEU A 23 -7.25 -1.59 11.35
N TRP A 24 -7.23 -0.31 11.00
CA TRP A 24 -8.17 0.65 11.56
C TRP A 24 -9.60 0.31 11.14
N GLY A 25 -9.87 0.10 9.86
CA GLY A 25 -11.21 -0.22 9.36
C GLY A 25 -11.78 -1.55 9.87
N LEU A 26 -10.91 -2.55 10.12
CA LEU A 26 -11.35 -3.90 10.52
C LEU A 26 -11.37 -4.13 12.04
N LEU A 27 -10.46 -3.50 12.79
CA LEU A 27 -10.22 -3.84 14.21
C LEU A 27 -10.46 -2.67 15.17
N TRP A 28 -10.24 -1.42 14.73
CA TRP A 28 -10.23 -0.25 15.62
C TRP A 28 -11.28 0.81 15.28
N ALA A 29 -12.05 0.62 14.20
CA ALA A 29 -13.06 1.56 13.79
C ALA A 29 -14.17 1.67 14.85
N PRO A 30 -14.52 2.89 15.29
CA PRO A 30 -15.67 3.11 16.15
C PRO A 30 -16.97 2.56 15.54
N GLY A 31 -17.91 2.11 16.37
CA GLY A 31 -19.17 1.54 15.91
C GLY A 31 -20.07 2.53 15.13
N ASP A 32 -19.84 3.83 15.30
CA ASP A 32 -20.49 4.93 14.58
C ASP A 32 -19.78 5.34 13.29
N ALA A 33 -18.66 4.68 12.92
CA ALA A 33 -17.92 4.97 11.68
C ALA A 33 -18.69 4.61 10.39
N GLY A 34 -19.81 3.88 10.51
CA GLY A 34 -20.73 3.61 9.40
C GLY A 34 -20.04 3.03 8.16
N VAL A 35 -20.30 3.63 6.99
CA VAL A 35 -19.77 3.20 5.69
C VAL A 35 -18.25 3.41 5.56
N VAL A 36 -17.66 4.31 6.36
CA VAL A 36 -16.23 4.63 6.25
C VAL A 36 -15.35 3.44 6.65
N ALA A 37 -15.73 2.71 7.70
CA ALA A 37 -14.98 1.56 8.20
C ALA A 37 -14.79 0.43 7.15
N PRO A 38 -15.86 -0.12 6.52
CA PRO A 38 -15.70 -1.18 5.53
C PRO A 38 -15.01 -0.70 4.25
N VAL A 39 -15.22 0.56 3.84
CA VAL A 39 -14.56 1.11 2.64
C VAL A 39 -13.05 1.27 2.88
N LEU A 40 -12.64 1.92 3.97
CA LEU A 40 -11.22 2.11 4.26
C LEU A 40 -10.54 0.79 4.63
N GLY A 41 -11.23 -0.11 5.32
CA GLY A 41 -10.74 -1.47 5.59
C GLY A 41 -10.51 -2.25 4.30
N GLY A 42 -11.50 -2.28 3.39
CA GLY A 42 -11.41 -2.99 2.12
C GLY A 42 -10.34 -2.43 1.19
N VAL A 43 -10.29 -1.10 1.02
CA VAL A 43 -9.24 -0.44 0.22
C VAL A 43 -7.86 -0.63 0.85
N GLY A 44 -7.78 -0.57 2.18
CA GLY A 44 -6.56 -0.87 2.93
C GLY A 44 -6.03 -2.27 2.64
N VAL A 45 -6.88 -3.30 2.71
CA VAL A 45 -6.49 -4.69 2.39
C VAL A 45 -6.01 -4.82 0.94
N ALA A 46 -6.74 -4.22 0.00
CA ALA A 46 -6.34 -4.22 -1.41
C ALA A 46 -4.99 -3.53 -1.62
N GLY A 47 -4.75 -2.38 -0.96
CA GLY A 47 -3.50 -1.64 -1.00
C GLY A 47 -2.32 -2.40 -0.37
N THR A 48 -2.53 -3.06 0.77
CA THR A 48 -1.51 -3.86 1.47
C THR A 48 -0.97 -4.99 0.60
N ILE A 49 -1.78 -5.56 -0.28
CA ILE A 49 -1.35 -6.61 -1.21
C ILE A 49 -0.85 -6.00 -2.53
N GLY A 50 -1.60 -5.05 -3.08
CA GLY A 50 -1.35 -4.46 -4.40
C GLY A 50 -0.03 -3.70 -4.48
N PHE A 51 0.29 -2.88 -3.46
CA PHE A 51 1.51 -2.07 -3.47
C PHE A 51 2.80 -2.91 -3.43
N PRO A 52 2.96 -3.93 -2.56
CA PRO A 52 4.11 -4.81 -2.60
C PRO A 52 4.24 -5.59 -3.91
N VAL A 53 3.13 -6.12 -4.45
CA VAL A 53 3.14 -6.83 -5.74
C VAL A 53 3.64 -5.92 -6.87
N TYR A 54 3.10 -4.70 -6.93
CA TYR A 54 3.55 -3.69 -7.88
C TYR A 54 5.02 -3.30 -7.67
N GLY A 55 5.45 -3.13 -6.41
CA GLY A 55 6.83 -2.79 -6.08
C GLY A 55 7.83 -3.86 -6.50
N VAL A 56 7.52 -5.13 -6.28
CA VAL A 56 8.34 -6.26 -6.75
C VAL A 56 8.40 -6.29 -8.28
N TYR A 57 7.26 -6.09 -8.96
CA TYR A 57 7.22 -6.01 -10.41
C TYR A 57 8.09 -4.86 -10.94
N PHE A 58 7.96 -3.66 -10.39
CA PHE A 58 8.76 -2.49 -10.75
C PHE A 58 10.25 -2.74 -10.51
N TYR A 59 10.62 -3.29 -9.36
CA TYR A 59 12.01 -3.61 -9.04
C TYR A 59 12.62 -4.59 -10.03
N ARG A 60 11.89 -5.67 -10.38
CA ARG A 60 12.31 -6.65 -11.39
C ARG A 60 12.49 -6.01 -12.77
N LYS A 61 11.56 -5.15 -13.18
CA LYS A 61 11.64 -4.43 -14.46
C LYS A 61 12.81 -3.44 -14.49
N ALA A 62 12.99 -2.67 -13.41
CA ALA A 62 14.06 -1.68 -13.31
C ALA A 62 15.46 -2.32 -13.30
N LYS A 63 15.61 -3.53 -12.72
CA LYS A 63 16.86 -4.30 -12.79
C LYS A 63 17.20 -4.78 -14.21
N LYS A 64 16.19 -5.19 -15.00
CA LYS A 64 16.39 -5.64 -16.39
C LYS A 64 16.76 -4.50 -17.37
N LEU A 65 16.44 -3.26 -17.03
CA LEU A 65 16.74 -2.07 -17.83
C LEU A 65 18.14 -1.48 -17.56
N ILE A 66 18.95 -2.14 -16.74
CA ILE A 66 20.37 -1.79 -16.61
C ILE A 66 21.08 -2.49 -17.79
N ILE A 67 21.15 -1.77 -18.92
CA ILE A 67 22.08 -2.01 -20.03
C ILE A 67 23.31 -1.14 -19.76
#